data_AF-A0A9D5IIH3-F1
#
_entry.id   AF-A0A9D5IIH3-F1
#
_cell.length_a   1.000
_cell.length_b   1.000
_cell.length_c   1.000
_cell.angle_alpha   90.00
_cell.angle_beta   90.00
_cell.angle_gamma   90.00
#
_symmetry.space_group_name_H-M   'P 1'
#
loop_
_entity.id
_entity.type
_entity.pdbx_description
1 polymer ?
#
loop_
_entity_poly.entity_id
_entity_poly.type
_entity_poly.pdbx_seq_one_letter_code
_entity_poly.pdbx_strand_id
1 'polypeptide(L)'
;MSNFWKRLHNHLFAPPDAVAVANAAPAARVVVQPTTATPPGYPTTYRPTSPNDGLHQPQVFDPALKHFPRAFRPGDPTFENVDNGRRWVELRRVVTDHVLRAIAESEWGNRLVLRGSRLLKAWLGDAAREPGDLDWVVDPPTVGPQDTWGAGLCAGLVDAVFAKPHPSGVELIRSGVAIDNIWTYERAEGRRVVFPWRVAGLPGAAVQVDVVFHETIPTPDRRLPIPLADRGCVSVRSASPSQSLAWKLLWLATDNYPQGKDLYDAVLLAEQFPLPLSVLTQTFNLGGARPLPRTAAELVGALRVDWENFQAEYPWVAGEAASWQTRLTGALSSTFAEGSGNGDVDHRDDPCVMNPLWLTSTVVQLAKGIDAEGAFDRLPILADALQDAGCDDEELLHHCRSDGPHTRGCWVIEMVLGKKE
;
A
#
# COMPACT_ATOMS: atom_id res chain seq x y z
N MET A 1 -5.24 21.73 -16.77
CA MET A 1 -6.20 20.61 -16.65
C MET A 1 -6.39 20.00 -18.02
N SER A 2 -5.94 18.77 -18.24
CA SER A 2 -6.31 18.01 -19.43
C SER A 2 -7.84 17.90 -19.48
N ASN A 3 -8.43 18.21 -20.64
CA ASN A 3 -9.87 18.35 -20.85
C ASN A 3 -10.66 17.04 -20.64
N PHE A 4 -9.98 15.92 -20.41
CA PHE A 4 -10.59 14.61 -20.32
C PHE A 4 -11.36 14.39 -19.00
N TRP A 5 -10.69 14.49 -17.84
CA TRP A 5 -11.32 14.25 -16.54
C TRP A 5 -12.35 15.31 -16.15
N LYS A 6 -12.13 16.56 -16.58
CA LYS A 6 -13.08 17.66 -16.42
C LYS A 6 -14.40 17.40 -17.18
N ARG A 7 -14.33 16.77 -18.35
CA ARG A 7 -15.52 16.42 -19.16
C ARG A 7 -16.26 15.21 -18.59
N LEU A 8 -15.55 14.19 -18.12
CA LEU A 8 -16.18 12.99 -17.54
C LEU A 8 -16.90 13.31 -16.21
N HIS A 9 -16.31 14.16 -15.37
CA HIS A 9 -16.92 14.57 -14.10
C HIS A 9 -18.14 15.49 -14.30
N ASN A 10 -18.04 16.48 -15.20
CA ASN A 10 -19.13 17.42 -15.47
C ASN A 10 -20.36 16.77 -16.13
N HIS A 11 -20.19 15.64 -16.82
CA HIS A 11 -21.32 14.98 -17.50
C HIS A 11 -22.14 14.08 -16.56
N LEU A 12 -21.58 13.65 -15.42
CA LEU A 12 -22.22 12.71 -14.51
C LEU A 12 -22.87 13.38 -13.28
N PHE A 13 -22.46 14.59 -12.89
CA PHE A 13 -22.83 15.15 -11.57
C PHE A 13 -23.04 16.68 -11.53
N ALA A 14 -23.79 17.27 -12.46
CA ALA A 14 -24.19 18.68 -12.33
C ALA A 14 -25.25 18.87 -11.20
N PRO A 15 -25.00 19.69 -10.17
CA PRO A 15 -26.00 20.05 -9.17
C PRO A 15 -26.88 21.24 -9.64
N PRO A 16 -28.14 21.36 -9.18
CA PRO A 16 -28.98 22.52 -9.48
C PRO A 16 -28.61 23.74 -8.62
N ASP A 17 -28.76 24.93 -9.22
CA ASP A 17 -28.41 26.24 -8.67
C ASP A 17 -29.14 26.58 -7.37
N ALA A 18 -28.43 27.21 -6.43
CA ALA A 18 -29.03 27.94 -5.31
C ALA A 18 -28.32 29.27 -5.04
N VAL A 19 -29.14 30.30 -4.90
CA VAL A 19 -28.87 31.74 -4.94
C VAL A 19 -28.25 32.29 -3.64
N ALA A 20 -27.44 33.34 -3.78
CA ALA A 20 -26.73 34.06 -2.71
C ALA A 20 -27.61 35.03 -1.90
N VAL A 21 -27.26 35.27 -0.63
CA VAL A 21 -27.51 36.55 0.08
C VAL A 21 -26.36 36.84 1.07
N ALA A 22 -25.84 38.06 1.04
CA ALA A 22 -24.79 38.60 1.90
C ALA A 22 -25.37 39.43 3.08
N ASN A 23 -24.61 39.60 4.18
CA ASN A 23 -24.26 40.91 4.77
C ASN A 23 -23.36 40.84 6.04
N ALA A 24 -22.77 42.00 6.37
CA ALA A 24 -21.50 42.30 7.07
C ALA A 24 -21.42 42.17 8.61
N ALA A 25 -20.16 42.26 9.10
CA ALA A 25 -19.63 42.08 10.48
C ALA A 25 -19.82 43.27 11.46
N PRO A 26 -19.40 43.17 12.75
CA PRO A 26 -18.01 43.52 13.12
C PRO A 26 -17.31 42.72 14.27
N ALA A 27 -15.97 42.69 14.15
CA ALA A 27 -14.86 42.67 15.13
C ALA A 27 -14.69 41.61 16.26
N ALA A 28 -13.58 40.87 16.11
CA ALA A 28 -12.57 40.43 17.09
C ALA A 28 -12.94 39.44 18.23
N ARG A 29 -12.90 38.15 17.88
CA ARG A 29 -12.23 37.07 18.62
C ARG A 29 -11.99 35.95 17.61
N VAL A 30 -10.75 35.76 17.14
CA VAL A 30 -10.43 34.60 16.29
C VAL A 30 -10.31 33.39 17.21
N VAL A 31 -11.46 32.83 17.57
CA VAL A 31 -11.56 31.43 17.99
C VAL A 31 -11.60 30.64 16.69
N VAL A 32 -10.47 30.06 16.28
CA VAL A 32 -10.47 29.10 15.18
C VAL A 32 -11.18 27.84 15.70
N GLN A 33 -12.49 27.75 15.46
CA GLN A 33 -13.24 26.51 15.65
C GLN A 33 -12.93 25.59 14.47
N PRO A 34 -12.54 24.32 14.69
CA PRO A 34 -12.60 23.32 13.64
C PRO A 34 -14.08 22.98 13.42
N THR A 35 -14.80 23.78 12.63
CA THR A 35 -16.14 23.46 12.14
C THR A 35 -16.10 23.45 10.63
N THR A 36 -15.67 22.35 10.04
CA THR A 36 -16.11 22.00 8.69
C THR A 36 -16.72 20.62 8.78
N ALA A 37 -18.06 20.59 8.88
CA ALA A 37 -18.78 19.38 8.53
C ALA A 37 -18.27 18.94 7.15
N THR A 38 -17.91 17.66 7.03
CA THR A 38 -17.44 17.10 5.76
C THR A 38 -18.47 17.41 4.68
N PRO A 39 -18.08 18.02 3.54
CA PRO A 39 -19.04 18.32 2.50
C PRO A 39 -19.70 17.04 1.98
N PRO A 40 -20.98 17.08 1.57
CA PRO A 40 -21.69 15.89 1.11
C PRO A 40 -20.92 15.13 0.00
N GLY A 41 -20.89 13.80 0.14
CA GLY A 41 -20.26 12.89 -0.82
C GLY A 41 -18.75 12.68 -0.65
N TYR A 42 -18.07 13.47 0.18
CA TYR A 42 -16.66 13.22 0.55
C TYR A 42 -16.54 12.25 1.73
N PRO A 43 -15.40 11.57 1.88
CA PRO A 43 -15.08 10.82 3.10
C PRO A 43 -15.00 11.74 4.31
N THR A 44 -15.34 11.24 5.50
CA THR A 44 -15.22 12.00 6.76
C THR A 44 -13.78 12.48 7.01
N THR A 45 -12.79 11.77 6.48
CA THR A 45 -11.36 12.10 6.48
C THR A 45 -10.99 13.24 5.53
N TYR A 46 -11.90 13.73 4.68
CA TYR A 46 -11.64 14.90 3.83
C TYR A 46 -11.62 16.18 4.68
N ARG A 47 -10.42 16.67 4.99
CA ARG A 47 -10.16 17.84 5.84
C ARG A 47 -9.37 18.92 5.09
N PRO A 48 -10.00 19.64 4.14
CA PRO A 48 -9.31 20.71 3.43
C PRO A 48 -9.07 21.90 4.36
N THR A 49 -8.02 22.67 4.07
CA THR A 49 -7.78 23.96 4.71
C THR A 49 -8.89 24.94 4.35
N SER A 50 -9.30 25.78 5.31
CA SER A 50 -10.32 26.81 5.05
C SER A 50 -9.85 27.78 3.95
N PRO A 51 -10.70 28.13 2.96
CA PRO A 51 -10.32 28.99 1.83
C PRO A 51 -9.95 30.44 2.17
N ASN A 52 -10.13 30.88 3.41
CA ASN A 52 -10.07 32.30 3.78
C ASN A 52 -8.66 32.92 3.76
N ASP A 53 -7.60 32.15 3.45
CA ASP A 53 -6.20 32.60 3.52
C ASP A 53 -5.53 32.85 2.16
N GLY A 54 -6.29 32.93 1.05
CA GLY A 54 -5.70 33.03 -0.30
C GLY A 54 -4.95 31.77 -0.74
N LEU A 55 -5.12 30.68 0.01
CA LEU A 55 -4.45 29.42 -0.18
C LEU A 55 -5.20 28.55 -1.20
N HIS A 56 -4.51 28.16 -2.26
CA HIS A 56 -5.02 27.12 -3.16
C HIS A 56 -4.52 25.76 -2.69
N GLN A 57 -5.47 24.87 -2.35
CA GLN A 57 -5.21 23.47 -2.04
C GLN A 57 -5.94 22.60 -3.08
N PRO A 58 -5.22 21.88 -3.96
CA PRO A 58 -5.85 21.05 -4.97
C PRO A 58 -6.52 19.84 -4.32
N GLN A 59 -7.53 19.30 -4.99
CA GLN A 59 -8.09 17.99 -4.66
C GLN A 59 -7.32 16.92 -5.41
N VAL A 60 -6.88 15.88 -4.71
CA VAL A 60 -6.13 14.77 -5.30
C VAL A 60 -7.01 13.53 -5.23
N PHE A 61 -7.27 12.93 -6.40
CA PHE A 61 -8.01 11.68 -6.48
C PHE A 61 -7.25 10.59 -5.73
N ASP A 62 -7.96 9.80 -4.94
CA ASP A 62 -7.40 8.69 -4.20
C ASP A 62 -8.19 7.41 -4.51
N PRO A 63 -7.58 6.44 -5.23
CA PRO A 63 -8.22 5.17 -5.54
C PRO A 63 -8.73 4.42 -4.32
N ALA A 64 -8.09 4.57 -3.14
CA ALA A 64 -8.51 3.89 -1.91
C ALA A 64 -9.88 4.38 -1.39
N LEU A 65 -10.34 5.53 -1.89
CA LEU A 65 -11.61 6.17 -1.54
C LEU A 65 -12.68 6.02 -2.63
N LYS A 66 -12.47 5.20 -3.66
CA LYS A 66 -13.39 5.09 -4.82
C LYS A 66 -14.84 4.71 -4.50
N HIS A 67 -15.09 4.16 -3.32
CA HIS A 67 -16.42 3.83 -2.82
C HIS A 67 -17.20 5.07 -2.32
N PHE A 68 -16.53 6.23 -2.18
CA PHE A 68 -17.16 7.51 -1.96
C PHE A 68 -17.48 8.20 -3.30
N PRO A 69 -18.62 8.90 -3.43
CA PRO A 69 -18.94 9.69 -4.63
C PRO A 69 -17.86 10.72 -4.99
N ARG A 70 -17.17 11.25 -3.97
CA ARG A 70 -16.04 12.17 -4.11
C ARG A 70 -14.80 11.56 -3.45
N ALA A 71 -14.18 10.64 -4.17
CA ALA A 71 -12.96 9.91 -3.81
C ALA A 71 -11.70 10.79 -3.83
N PHE A 72 -11.70 11.86 -3.03
CA PHE A 72 -10.61 12.83 -3.00
C PHE A 72 -10.05 13.00 -1.60
N ARG A 73 -8.75 13.28 -1.55
CA ARG A 73 -8.05 13.83 -0.38
C ARG A 73 -7.58 15.26 -0.67
N PRO A 74 -7.34 16.09 0.35
CA PRO A 74 -6.63 17.35 0.16
C PRO A 74 -5.20 17.09 -0.32
N GLY A 75 -4.77 17.83 -1.34
CA GLY A 75 -3.37 17.88 -1.78
C GLY A 75 -2.54 18.87 -0.97
N ASP A 76 -1.30 19.07 -1.38
CA ASP A 76 -0.42 20.03 -0.73
C ASP A 76 -0.82 21.47 -1.11
N PRO A 77 -0.89 22.39 -0.14
CA PRO A 77 -1.22 23.78 -0.43
C PRO A 77 -0.06 24.49 -1.14
N THR A 78 -0.39 25.42 -2.03
CA THR A 78 0.58 26.29 -2.68
C THR A 78 0.75 27.61 -1.91
N PHE A 79 1.99 28.05 -1.74
CA PHE A 79 2.31 29.29 -1.01
C PHE A 79 2.92 30.33 -1.94
N GLU A 80 2.40 31.55 -1.90
CA GLU A 80 3.04 32.70 -2.56
C GLU A 80 4.38 33.05 -1.90
N ASN A 81 4.44 32.96 -0.56
CA ASN A 81 5.66 33.16 0.20
C ASN A 81 6.41 31.83 0.36
N VAL A 82 7.63 31.78 -0.19
CA VAL A 82 8.50 30.58 -0.19
C VAL A 82 8.90 30.16 1.23
N ASP A 83 9.14 31.10 2.15
CA ASP A 83 9.52 30.77 3.53
C ASP A 83 8.34 30.17 4.31
N ASN A 84 7.12 30.65 4.05
CA ASN A 84 5.91 30.04 4.61
C ASN A 84 5.74 28.60 4.11
N GLY A 85 5.97 28.36 2.82
CA GLY A 85 5.94 27.02 2.25
C GLY A 85 7.00 26.09 2.86
N ARG A 86 8.25 26.55 2.98
CA ARG A 86 9.33 25.79 3.62
C ARG A 86 8.98 25.43 5.07
N ARG A 87 8.53 26.42 5.85
CA ARG A 87 8.14 26.23 7.25
C ARG A 87 6.97 25.26 7.39
N TRP A 88 5.98 25.33 6.49
CA TRP A 88 4.84 24.41 6.51
C TRP A 88 5.27 22.96 6.22
N VAL A 89 6.14 22.74 5.23
CA VAL A 89 6.69 21.40 4.92
C VAL A 89 7.51 20.85 6.09
N GLU A 90 8.36 21.68 6.70
CA GLU A 90 9.15 21.30 7.88
C GLU A 90 8.26 20.90 9.06
N LEU A 91 7.23 21.69 9.34
CA LEU A 91 6.27 21.38 10.41
C LEU A 91 5.50 20.10 10.10
N ARG A 92 5.02 19.91 8.87
CA ARG A 92 4.36 18.66 8.48
C ARG A 92 5.23 17.45 8.77
N ARG A 93 6.53 17.48 8.41
CA ARG A 93 7.48 16.41 8.73
C ARG A 93 7.57 16.15 10.23
N VAL A 94 7.69 17.21 11.04
CA VAL A 94 7.72 17.10 12.51
C VAL A 94 6.44 16.46 13.06
N VAL A 95 5.26 16.83 12.56
CA VAL A 95 4.00 16.23 13.02
C VAL A 95 3.86 14.77 12.57
N THR A 96 4.22 14.46 11.32
CA THR A 96 4.24 13.07 10.83
C THR A 96 5.19 12.20 11.65
N ASP A 97 6.37 12.71 12.00
CA ASP A 97 7.36 12.02 12.84
C ASP A 97 6.88 11.84 14.28
N HIS A 98 6.14 12.81 14.83
CA HIS A 98 5.50 12.68 16.13
C HIS A 98 4.46 11.55 16.13
N VAL A 99 3.59 11.49 15.10
CA VAL A 99 2.59 10.42 14.95
C VAL A 99 3.27 9.06 14.76
N LEU A 100 4.29 8.98 13.90
CA LEU A 100 5.09 7.77 13.70
C LEU A 100 5.70 7.27 15.01
N ARG A 101 6.35 8.16 15.77
CA ARG A 101 6.97 7.83 17.06
C ARG A 101 5.92 7.34 18.06
N ALA A 102 4.80 8.05 18.17
CA ALA A 102 3.73 7.70 19.10
C ALA A 102 3.15 6.30 18.82
N ILE A 103 2.90 5.98 17.54
CA ILE A 103 2.39 4.66 17.14
C ILE A 103 3.44 3.57 17.38
N ALA A 104 4.68 3.80 16.94
CA ALA A 104 5.76 2.82 17.04
C ALA A 104 6.12 2.46 18.50
N GLU A 105 6.06 3.43 19.41
CA GLU A 105 6.34 3.24 20.84
C GLU A 105 5.13 2.77 21.65
N SER A 106 3.95 2.67 21.03
CA SER A 106 2.73 2.18 21.67
C SER A 106 2.68 0.66 21.77
N GLU A 107 1.71 0.13 22.50
CA GLU A 107 1.43 -1.31 22.54
C GLU A 107 1.10 -1.90 21.14
N TRP A 108 0.60 -1.06 20.23
CA TRP A 108 0.22 -1.44 18.87
C TRP A 108 1.43 -1.62 17.95
N GLY A 109 2.53 -0.92 18.21
CA GLY A 109 3.70 -0.87 17.31
C GLY A 109 4.34 -2.23 17.04
N ASN A 110 4.22 -3.18 17.97
CA ASN A 110 4.73 -4.55 17.79
C ASN A 110 3.86 -5.43 16.90
N ARG A 111 2.68 -4.97 16.49
CA ARG A 111 1.74 -5.67 15.60
C ARG A 111 1.47 -4.90 14.30
N LEU A 112 2.29 -3.89 14.04
CA LEU A 112 2.20 -3.05 12.85
C LEU A 112 3.54 -3.08 12.12
N VAL A 113 3.50 -3.43 10.85
CA VAL A 113 4.66 -3.39 9.96
C VAL A 113 4.53 -2.16 9.07
N LEU A 114 5.46 -1.22 9.22
CA LEU A 114 5.52 -0.01 8.39
C LEU A 114 5.80 -0.41 6.94
N ARG A 115 5.16 0.28 6.01
CA ARG A 115 5.39 0.17 4.57
C ARG A 115 5.26 1.55 3.92
N GLY A 116 5.35 1.59 2.60
CA GLY A 116 5.05 2.79 1.83
C GLY A 116 6.13 3.86 1.90
N SER A 117 5.74 5.09 1.57
CA SER A 117 6.65 6.18 1.18
C SER A 117 7.62 6.60 2.29
N ARG A 118 7.24 6.41 3.57
CA ARG A 118 8.12 6.74 4.71
C ARG A 118 9.39 5.89 4.74
N LEU A 119 9.31 4.62 4.37
CA LEU A 119 10.47 3.74 4.26
C LEU A 119 11.37 4.13 3.09
N LEU A 120 10.76 4.46 1.94
CA LEU A 120 11.50 4.91 0.76
C LEU A 120 12.32 6.16 1.09
N LYS A 121 11.75 7.13 1.81
CA LYS A 121 12.50 8.30 2.28
C LYS A 121 13.68 7.94 3.19
N ALA A 122 13.52 6.93 4.04
CA ALA A 122 14.60 6.46 4.91
C ALA A 122 15.74 5.77 4.14
N TRP A 123 15.43 5.07 3.05
CA TRP A 123 16.43 4.35 2.25
C TRP A 123 17.07 5.18 1.15
N LEU A 124 16.30 6.07 0.52
CA LEU A 124 16.69 6.78 -0.71
C LEU A 124 16.99 8.27 -0.47
N GLY A 125 16.72 8.79 0.74
CA GLY A 125 17.00 10.18 1.11
C GLY A 125 16.29 11.19 0.20
N ASP A 126 17.04 12.15 -0.33
CA ASP A 126 16.49 13.24 -1.15
C ASP A 126 16.04 12.82 -2.54
N ALA A 127 16.44 11.63 -3.01
CA ALA A 127 15.90 11.07 -4.24
C ALA A 127 14.45 10.62 -4.06
N ALA A 128 13.99 10.26 -2.86
CA ALA A 128 12.60 9.95 -2.63
C ALA A 128 11.77 11.23 -2.47
N ARG A 129 10.57 11.21 -3.09
CA ARG A 129 9.52 12.20 -2.83
C ARG A 129 9.14 12.23 -1.35
N GLU A 130 8.58 13.36 -0.91
CA GLU A 130 8.11 13.49 0.45
C GLU A 130 6.96 12.52 0.77
N PRO A 131 7.00 11.83 1.93
CA PRO A 131 5.92 10.96 2.36
C PRO A 131 4.62 11.76 2.58
N GLY A 132 3.53 11.26 2.00
CA GLY A 132 2.20 11.87 2.15
C GLY A 132 1.44 11.38 3.39
N ASP A 133 1.79 10.18 3.84
CA ASP A 133 1.04 9.30 4.72
C ASP A 133 1.99 8.39 5.53
N LEU A 134 1.42 7.68 6.50
CA LEU A 134 2.04 6.55 7.19
C LEU A 134 1.22 5.30 6.91
N ASP A 135 1.78 4.35 6.16
CA ASP A 135 1.12 3.10 5.80
C ASP A 135 1.58 1.94 6.70
N TRP A 136 0.62 1.22 7.28
CA TRP A 136 0.87 0.07 8.15
C TRP A 136 0.14 -1.17 7.65
N VAL A 137 0.78 -2.32 7.79
CA VAL A 137 0.14 -3.64 7.68
C VAL A 137 -0.03 -4.22 9.09
N VAL A 138 -1.21 -4.73 9.39
CA VAL A 138 -1.50 -5.45 10.64
C VAL A 138 -0.91 -6.86 10.59
N ASP A 139 -0.22 -7.24 11.67
CA ASP A 139 0.38 -8.56 11.86
C ASP A 139 -0.12 -9.19 13.17
N PRO A 140 -0.54 -10.48 13.18
CA PRO A 140 -0.59 -11.41 12.04
C PRO A 140 -1.72 -11.10 11.04
N PRO A 141 -1.62 -11.55 9.77
CA PRO A 141 -2.62 -11.30 8.73
C PRO A 141 -3.99 -11.93 9.03
N THR A 142 -4.07 -12.85 10.00
CA THR A 142 -5.33 -13.42 10.46
C THR A 142 -6.21 -12.43 11.22
N VAL A 143 -5.65 -11.29 11.68
CA VAL A 143 -6.41 -10.26 12.39
C VAL A 143 -7.16 -9.39 11.40
N GLY A 144 -8.48 -9.35 11.58
CA GLY A 144 -9.40 -8.48 10.84
C GLY A 144 -9.87 -7.27 11.65
N PRO A 145 -10.49 -6.30 10.97
CA PRO A 145 -10.92 -5.05 11.60
C PRO A 145 -12.10 -5.21 12.55
N GLN A 146 -12.82 -6.34 12.48
CA GLN A 146 -13.94 -6.66 13.38
C GLN A 146 -13.53 -7.55 14.56
N ASP A 147 -12.31 -8.07 14.56
CA ASP A 147 -11.80 -8.84 15.69
C ASP A 147 -11.65 -7.95 16.92
N THR A 148 -11.70 -8.52 18.13
CA THR A 148 -11.60 -7.77 19.39
C THR A 148 -10.39 -6.83 19.42
N TRP A 149 -9.25 -7.28 18.87
CA TRP A 149 -8.05 -6.46 18.77
C TRP A 149 -8.14 -5.43 17.64
N GLY A 150 -8.58 -5.83 16.44
CA GLY A 150 -8.66 -4.93 15.27
C GLY A 150 -9.68 -3.80 15.44
N ALA A 151 -10.81 -4.09 16.10
CA ALA A 151 -11.84 -3.10 16.40
C ALA A 151 -11.34 -1.99 17.34
N GLY A 152 -10.42 -2.33 18.27
CA GLY A 152 -9.80 -1.39 19.19
C GLY A 152 -8.63 -0.61 18.60
N LEU A 153 -8.03 -1.08 17.51
CA LEU A 153 -6.77 -0.56 16.97
C LEU A 153 -6.84 0.93 16.68
N CYS A 154 -7.81 1.40 15.88
CA CYS A 154 -7.84 2.81 15.48
C CYS A 154 -8.03 3.74 16.69
N ALA A 155 -8.89 3.38 17.64
CA ALA A 155 -9.05 4.14 18.89
C ALA A 155 -7.76 4.16 19.70
N GLY A 156 -7.08 3.03 19.81
CA GLY A 156 -5.79 2.91 20.49
C GLY A 156 -4.67 3.72 19.83
N LEU A 157 -4.63 3.80 18.50
CA LEU A 157 -3.70 4.69 17.78
C LEU A 157 -3.96 6.15 18.10
N VAL A 158 -5.24 6.55 18.17
CA VAL A 158 -5.62 7.91 18.57
C VAL A 158 -5.16 8.20 19.99
N ASP A 159 -5.43 7.29 20.93
CA ASP A 159 -4.97 7.43 22.32
C ASP A 159 -3.45 7.53 22.42
N ALA A 160 -2.71 6.70 21.69
CA ALA A 160 -1.26 6.71 21.67
C ALA A 160 -0.68 8.05 21.18
N VAL A 161 -1.24 8.62 20.11
CA VAL A 161 -0.82 9.92 19.58
C VAL A 161 -1.08 11.04 20.60
N PHE A 162 -2.28 11.09 21.17
CA PHE A 162 -2.66 12.16 22.12
C PHE A 162 -2.12 11.97 23.54
N ALA A 163 -1.53 10.82 23.86
CA ALA A 163 -0.81 10.60 25.13
C ALA A 163 0.56 11.29 25.15
N LYS A 164 1.11 11.66 23.98
CA LYS A 164 2.40 12.34 23.87
C LYS A 164 2.21 13.86 23.83
N PRO A 165 3.10 14.67 24.44
CA PRO A 165 3.07 16.12 24.30
C PRO A 165 3.20 16.53 22.82
N HIS A 166 2.39 17.49 22.38
CA HIS A 166 2.41 17.97 21.01
C HIS A 166 3.78 18.62 20.66
N PRO A 167 4.20 18.59 19.38
CA PRO A 167 5.37 19.34 18.95
C PRO A 167 5.24 20.84 19.25
N SER A 168 6.36 21.49 19.55
CA SER A 168 6.38 22.91 19.90
C SER A 168 5.73 23.78 18.82
N GLY A 169 4.76 24.60 19.22
CA GLY A 169 4.03 25.51 18.33
C GLY A 169 2.97 24.85 17.45
N VAL A 170 2.77 23.53 17.58
CA VAL A 170 1.73 22.78 16.86
C VAL A 170 0.65 22.32 17.83
N GLU A 171 -0.61 22.38 17.38
CA GLU A 171 -1.73 21.79 18.07
C GLU A 171 -2.37 20.69 17.23
N LEU A 172 -2.33 19.44 17.72
CA LEU A 172 -3.14 18.34 17.20
C LEU A 172 -4.58 18.47 17.74
N ILE A 173 -5.56 18.25 16.87
CA ILE A 173 -6.97 18.53 17.16
C ILE A 173 -7.72 17.20 17.34
N ARG A 174 -7.81 16.71 18.58
CA ARG A 174 -8.43 15.41 18.89
C ARG A 174 -9.88 15.29 18.45
N SER A 175 -10.68 16.35 18.63
CA SER A 175 -12.08 16.38 18.20
C SER A 175 -12.26 16.38 16.68
N GLY A 176 -11.20 16.68 15.92
CA GLY A 176 -11.20 16.68 14.47
C GLY A 176 -10.76 15.36 13.83
N VAL A 177 -10.29 14.40 14.64
CA VAL A 177 -9.88 13.08 14.15
C VAL A 177 -11.04 12.40 13.45
N ALA A 178 -10.77 11.86 12.27
CA ALA A 178 -11.73 11.13 11.46
C ALA A 178 -11.16 9.75 11.10
N ILE A 179 -12.05 8.77 11.00
CA ILE A 179 -11.72 7.41 10.63
C ILE A 179 -12.70 6.98 9.55
N ASP A 180 -12.19 6.55 8.41
CA ASP A 180 -13.00 5.95 7.34
C ASP A 180 -12.44 4.58 6.94
N ASN A 181 -13.32 3.77 6.36
CA ASN A 181 -12.91 2.54 5.68
C ASN A 181 -12.20 2.92 4.38
N ILE A 182 -11.15 2.18 4.03
CA ILE A 182 -10.45 2.31 2.75
C ILE A 182 -10.25 0.93 2.13
N TRP A 183 -10.11 0.90 0.80
CA TRP A 183 -9.77 -0.30 0.06
C TRP A 183 -8.52 -0.05 -0.75
N THR A 184 -7.39 -0.45 -0.19
CA THR A 184 -6.08 -0.22 -0.78
C THR A 184 -5.87 -1.18 -1.95
N TYR A 185 -5.68 -0.63 -3.15
CA TYR A 185 -5.58 -1.35 -4.43
C TYR A 185 -6.72 -2.34 -4.67
N GLU A 186 -7.94 -1.92 -4.28
CA GLU A 186 -9.22 -2.60 -4.47
C GLU A 186 -9.42 -3.94 -3.74
N ARG A 187 -8.41 -4.39 -3.01
CA ARG A 187 -8.37 -5.74 -2.42
C ARG A 187 -8.26 -5.71 -0.91
N ALA A 188 -7.36 -4.89 -0.40
CA ALA A 188 -7.01 -4.94 1.02
C ALA A 188 -7.91 -3.99 1.82
N GLU A 189 -8.72 -4.58 2.72
CA GLU A 189 -9.54 -3.80 3.63
C GLU A 189 -8.64 -3.04 4.61
N GLY A 190 -8.89 -1.74 4.75
CA GLY A 190 -8.14 -0.89 5.65
C GLY A 190 -8.99 0.13 6.40
N ARG A 191 -8.31 0.84 7.29
CA ARG A 191 -8.84 2.02 7.99
C ARG A 191 -7.86 3.16 7.78
N ARG A 192 -8.41 4.32 7.40
CA ARG A 192 -7.68 5.58 7.33
C ARG A 192 -8.02 6.41 8.54
N VAL A 193 -7.02 6.74 9.35
CA VAL A 193 -7.11 7.67 10.47
C VAL A 193 -6.44 8.98 10.07
N VAL A 194 -7.15 10.10 10.21
CA VAL A 194 -6.61 11.42 9.89
C VAL A 194 -6.48 12.26 11.17
N PHE A 195 -5.27 12.74 11.43
CA PHE A 195 -4.90 13.56 12.58
C PHE A 195 -4.72 15.03 12.16
N PRO A 196 -5.78 15.86 12.27
CA PRO A 196 -5.66 17.27 11.93
C PRO A 196 -4.77 18.02 12.94
N TRP A 197 -4.01 18.97 12.42
CA TRP A 197 -3.16 19.86 13.20
C TRP A 197 -3.23 21.29 12.70
N ARG A 198 -2.91 22.24 13.58
CA ARG A 198 -2.82 23.67 13.27
C ARG A 198 -1.59 24.30 13.88
N VAL A 199 -1.21 25.43 13.32
CA VAL A 199 -0.11 26.28 13.80
C VAL A 199 -0.50 27.73 13.55
N ALA A 200 -0.04 28.66 14.39
CA ALA A 200 -0.31 30.08 14.19
C ALA A 200 0.37 30.60 12.92
N GLY A 201 -0.40 31.30 12.07
CA GLY A 201 0.10 32.02 10.90
C GLY A 201 0.39 31.16 9.66
N LEU A 202 0.05 29.87 9.67
CA LEU A 202 0.06 29.02 8.48
C LEU A 202 -1.24 28.20 8.43
N PRO A 203 -1.65 27.75 7.24
CA PRO A 203 -2.78 26.84 7.12
C PRO A 203 -2.53 25.55 7.88
N GLY A 204 -3.58 25.02 8.52
CA GLY A 204 -3.54 23.70 9.14
C GLY A 204 -3.35 22.59 8.10
N ALA A 205 -3.15 21.37 8.56
CA ALA A 205 -3.15 20.20 7.69
C ALA A 205 -3.56 18.97 8.49
N ALA A 206 -3.35 17.78 7.93
CA ALA A 206 -3.52 16.56 8.68
C ALA A 206 -2.46 15.52 8.33
N VAL A 207 -2.12 14.68 9.31
CA VAL A 207 -1.34 13.46 9.07
C VAL A 207 -2.31 12.34 8.79
N GLN A 208 -2.11 11.67 7.65
CA GLN A 208 -2.87 10.48 7.27
C GLN A 208 -2.14 9.22 7.74
N VAL A 209 -2.85 8.32 8.39
CA VAL A 209 -2.37 6.99 8.79
C VAL A 209 -3.30 5.95 8.19
N ASP A 210 -2.78 5.12 7.31
CA ASP A 210 -3.52 4.04 6.68
C ASP A 210 -3.07 2.72 7.31
N VAL A 211 -4.05 1.91 7.72
CA VAL A 211 -3.82 0.61 8.33
C VAL A 211 -4.54 -0.44 7.50
N VAL A 212 -3.81 -1.44 7.02
CA VAL A 212 -4.32 -2.51 6.17
C VAL A 212 -4.36 -3.82 6.94
N PHE A 213 -5.49 -4.53 6.86
CA PHE A 213 -5.72 -5.83 7.47
C PHE A 213 -5.62 -6.93 6.42
N HIS A 214 -5.45 -8.18 6.86
CA HIS A 214 -5.45 -9.37 6.00
C HIS A 214 -4.36 -9.44 4.91
N GLU A 215 -3.41 -8.52 4.93
CA GLU A 215 -2.29 -8.51 3.98
C GLU A 215 -1.15 -9.38 4.53
N THR A 216 -0.81 -10.45 3.81
CA THR A 216 0.35 -11.28 4.15
C THR A 216 1.61 -10.64 3.60
N ILE A 217 2.68 -10.58 4.41
CA ILE A 217 3.99 -10.08 3.98
C ILE A 217 4.90 -11.30 3.73
N PRO A 218 5.24 -11.61 2.47
CA PRO A 218 6.11 -12.73 2.08
C PRO A 218 7.46 -12.78 2.77
N THR A 219 8.03 -11.61 3.03
CA THR A 219 9.38 -11.49 3.59
C THR A 219 9.30 -11.19 5.09
N PRO A 220 10.24 -11.72 5.90
CA PRO A 220 10.32 -11.37 7.31
C PRO A 220 10.42 -9.87 7.50
N ASP A 221 9.64 -9.33 8.43
CA ASP A 221 9.78 -7.94 8.82
C ASP A 221 11.10 -7.73 9.58
N ARG A 222 11.64 -6.51 9.50
CA ARG A 222 12.87 -6.13 10.20
C ARG A 222 12.59 -4.93 11.08
N ARG A 223 13.31 -4.82 12.19
CA ARG A 223 13.34 -3.55 12.94
C ARG A 223 14.29 -2.59 12.27
N LEU A 224 13.76 -1.49 11.76
CA LEU A 224 14.53 -0.44 11.11
C LEU A 224 14.50 0.84 11.97
N PRO A 225 15.66 1.44 12.31
CA PRO A 225 15.68 2.78 12.88
C PRO A 225 15.33 3.80 11.80
N ILE A 226 14.27 4.57 12.03
CA ILE A 226 13.83 5.67 11.16
C ILE A 226 14.35 6.99 11.74
N PRO A 227 15.15 7.77 11.00
CA PRO A 227 15.58 9.10 11.43
C PRO A 227 14.39 10.07 11.42
N LEU A 228 14.35 10.94 12.44
CA LEU A 228 13.28 11.90 12.68
C LEU A 228 13.80 13.35 12.56
N ALA A 229 12.89 14.29 12.28
CA ALA A 229 13.20 15.69 12.06
C ALA A 229 13.87 16.38 13.27
N ASP A 230 13.62 15.89 14.48
CA ASP A 230 14.25 16.37 15.72
C ASP A 230 15.66 15.78 15.96
N ARG A 231 16.25 15.12 14.95
CA ARG A 231 17.52 14.38 15.01
C ARG A 231 17.49 13.15 15.91
N GLY A 232 16.32 12.77 16.41
CA GLY A 232 16.09 11.48 17.05
C GLY A 232 15.92 10.35 16.04
N CYS A 233 15.67 9.15 16.53
CA CYS A 233 15.25 8.01 15.73
C CYS A 233 14.15 7.23 16.45
N VAL A 234 13.36 6.48 15.69
CA VAL A 234 12.42 5.51 16.25
C VAL A 234 12.59 4.17 15.55
N SER A 235 12.60 3.08 16.32
CA SER A 235 12.67 1.73 15.76
C SER A 235 11.27 1.23 15.42
N VAL A 236 11.05 0.81 14.18
CA VAL A 236 9.78 0.30 13.68
C VAL A 236 9.96 -1.08 13.07
N ARG A 237 8.98 -1.97 13.19
CA ARG A 237 8.89 -3.13 12.30
C ARG A 237 8.60 -2.60 10.90
N SER A 238 9.32 -3.07 9.88
CA SER A 238 9.22 -2.55 8.52
C SER A 238 9.29 -3.66 7.48
N ALA A 239 8.57 -3.48 6.38
CA ALA A 239 8.76 -4.25 5.16
C ALA A 239 10.17 -4.04 4.59
N SER A 240 10.67 -5.04 3.86
CA SER A 240 11.96 -4.94 3.16
C SER A 240 11.87 -4.05 1.90
N PRO A 241 13.01 -3.53 1.39
CA PRO A 241 13.03 -2.84 0.10
C PRO A 241 12.54 -3.72 -1.07
N SER A 242 12.93 -5.00 -1.09
CA SER A 242 12.49 -5.95 -2.12
C SER A 242 10.98 -6.21 -2.07
N GLN A 243 10.40 -6.36 -0.88
CA GLN A 243 8.95 -6.47 -0.73
C GLN A 243 8.23 -5.20 -1.16
N SER A 244 8.78 -4.02 -0.82
CA SER A 244 8.22 -2.74 -1.23
C SER A 244 8.22 -2.60 -2.76
N LEU A 245 9.29 -3.02 -3.43
CA LEU A 245 9.38 -3.05 -4.88
C LEU A 245 8.39 -4.06 -5.49
N ALA A 246 8.31 -5.29 -4.96
CA ALA A 246 7.38 -6.31 -5.44
C ALA A 246 5.92 -5.82 -5.37
N TRP A 247 5.55 -5.17 -4.28
CA TRP A 247 4.24 -4.54 -4.15
C TRP A 247 4.00 -3.43 -5.16
N LYS A 248 4.97 -2.54 -5.41
CA LYS A 248 4.84 -1.49 -6.44
C LYS A 248 4.59 -2.08 -7.82
N LEU A 249 5.31 -3.16 -8.16
CA LEU A 249 5.12 -3.88 -9.43
C LEU A 249 3.74 -4.56 -9.51
N LEU A 250 3.29 -5.18 -8.41
CA LEU A 250 1.95 -5.74 -8.32
C LEU A 250 0.88 -4.68 -8.56
N TRP A 251 0.97 -3.51 -7.91
CA TRP A 251 0.00 -2.44 -8.06
C TRP A 251 -0.02 -1.86 -9.47
N LEU A 252 1.16 -1.60 -10.03
CA LEU A 252 1.28 -1.15 -11.41
C LEU A 252 0.65 -2.14 -12.40
N ALA A 253 0.77 -3.44 -12.15
CA ALA A 253 0.25 -4.49 -13.02
C ALA A 253 -1.25 -4.75 -12.88
N THR A 254 -1.85 -4.47 -11.73
CA THR A 254 -3.22 -4.95 -11.41
C THR A 254 -4.20 -3.90 -10.94
N ASP A 255 -3.77 -2.68 -10.62
CA ASP A 255 -4.68 -1.62 -10.23
C ASP A 255 -5.43 -1.07 -11.46
N ASN A 256 -6.69 -0.66 -11.28
CA ASN A 256 -7.48 0.00 -12.32
C ASN A 256 -7.06 1.47 -12.51
N TYR A 257 -6.41 2.05 -11.50
CA TYR A 257 -5.94 3.43 -11.50
C TYR A 257 -4.43 3.55 -11.17
N PRO A 258 -3.56 2.89 -11.95
CA PRO A 258 -2.12 2.85 -11.70
C PRO A 258 -1.50 4.27 -11.69
N GLN A 259 -0.81 4.60 -10.60
CA GLN A 259 -0.33 5.95 -10.33
C GLN A 259 1.12 6.16 -10.79
N GLY A 260 1.45 7.33 -11.31
CA GLY A 260 2.83 7.68 -11.70
C GLY A 260 3.84 7.60 -10.55
N LYS A 261 3.40 7.89 -9.31
CA LYS A 261 4.23 7.75 -8.10
C LYS A 261 4.71 6.32 -7.89
N ASP A 262 3.92 5.31 -8.27
CA ASP A 262 4.29 3.91 -8.08
C ASP A 262 5.36 3.47 -9.08
N LEU A 263 5.31 3.97 -10.32
CA LEU A 263 6.37 3.78 -11.32
C LEU A 263 7.67 4.45 -10.87
N TYR A 264 7.58 5.70 -10.40
CA TYR A 264 8.73 6.44 -9.88
C TYR A 264 9.39 5.71 -8.71
N ASP A 265 8.60 5.35 -7.70
CA ASP A 265 9.05 4.62 -6.52
C ASP A 265 9.67 3.26 -6.90
N ALA A 266 9.07 2.53 -7.86
CA ALA A 266 9.58 1.24 -8.34
C ALA A 266 10.94 1.37 -9.03
N VAL A 267 11.14 2.39 -9.87
CA VAL A 267 12.42 2.62 -10.54
C VAL A 267 13.53 2.88 -9.52
N LEU A 268 13.29 3.78 -8.56
CA LEU A 268 14.31 4.10 -7.55
C LEU A 268 14.67 2.90 -6.68
N LEU A 269 13.67 2.08 -6.32
CA LEU A 269 13.92 0.85 -5.56
C LEU A 269 14.70 -0.17 -6.40
N ALA A 270 14.31 -0.40 -7.66
CA ALA A 270 14.94 -1.40 -8.52
C ALA A 270 16.40 -1.06 -8.87
N GLU A 271 16.73 0.23 -9.00
CA GLU A 271 18.10 0.68 -9.26
C GLU A 271 19.04 0.52 -8.06
N GLN A 272 18.50 0.42 -6.83
CA GLN A 272 19.29 0.40 -5.59
C GLN A 272 19.25 -0.95 -4.87
N PHE A 273 18.16 -1.69 -5.01
CA PHE A 273 17.93 -2.92 -4.25
C PHE A 273 17.57 -4.07 -5.19
N PRO A 274 18.25 -5.22 -5.06
CA PRO A 274 17.91 -6.40 -5.85
C PRO A 274 16.51 -6.90 -5.46
N LEU A 275 15.77 -7.33 -6.48
CA LEU A 275 14.51 -8.03 -6.32
C LEU A 275 14.71 -9.51 -6.64
N PRO A 276 14.66 -10.42 -5.65
CA PRO A 276 14.62 -11.84 -5.91
C PRO A 276 13.32 -12.21 -6.63
N LEU A 277 13.41 -13.05 -7.66
CA LEU A 277 12.24 -13.51 -8.42
C LEU A 277 11.21 -14.20 -7.51
N SER A 278 11.67 -14.96 -6.51
CA SER A 278 10.80 -15.63 -5.52
C SER A 278 9.91 -14.66 -4.73
N VAL A 279 10.45 -13.50 -4.33
CA VAL A 279 9.67 -12.46 -3.62
C VAL A 279 8.62 -11.85 -4.55
N LEU A 280 8.99 -11.60 -5.81
CA LEU A 280 8.06 -11.08 -6.82
C LEU A 280 6.92 -12.09 -7.08
N THR A 281 7.26 -13.34 -7.36
CA THR A 281 6.33 -14.44 -7.61
C THR A 281 5.38 -14.63 -6.43
N GLN A 282 5.89 -14.70 -5.20
CA GLN A 282 5.05 -14.87 -4.01
C GLN A 282 4.11 -13.67 -3.81
N THR A 283 4.60 -12.45 -4.02
CA THR A 283 3.77 -11.23 -3.91
C THR A 283 2.66 -11.22 -4.96
N PHE A 284 2.96 -11.59 -6.21
CA PHE A 284 1.96 -11.65 -7.27
C PHE A 284 0.92 -12.74 -7.04
N ASN A 285 1.35 -13.91 -6.58
CA ASN A 285 0.46 -15.02 -6.23
C ASN A 285 -0.52 -14.62 -5.11
N LEU A 286 -0.03 -14.01 -4.02
CA LEU A 286 -0.90 -13.51 -2.95
C LEU A 286 -1.82 -12.38 -3.42
N GLY A 287 -1.36 -11.56 -4.38
CA GLY A 287 -2.14 -10.48 -4.98
C GLY A 287 -3.15 -10.91 -6.05
N GLY A 288 -3.21 -12.21 -6.39
CA GLY A 288 -4.07 -12.75 -7.45
C GLY A 288 -3.66 -12.33 -8.87
N ALA A 289 -2.41 -11.91 -9.09
CA ALA A 289 -1.92 -11.44 -10.37
C ALA A 289 -1.43 -12.62 -11.23
N ARG A 290 -2.26 -13.08 -12.17
CA ARG A 290 -1.92 -14.16 -13.13
C ARG A 290 -2.30 -13.77 -14.57
N PRO A 291 -1.53 -14.23 -15.58
CA PRO A 291 -0.28 -14.99 -15.47
C PRO A 291 0.90 -14.13 -14.97
N LEU A 292 1.91 -14.79 -14.37
CA LEU A 292 3.14 -14.11 -13.95
C LEU A 292 3.95 -13.66 -15.18
N PRO A 293 4.52 -12.44 -15.17
CA PRO A 293 5.37 -11.99 -16.25
C PRO A 293 6.63 -12.86 -16.35
N ARG A 294 7.04 -13.22 -17.57
CA ARG A 294 8.24 -14.03 -17.83
C ARG A 294 9.50 -13.19 -18.01
N THR A 295 9.33 -11.91 -18.36
CA THR A 295 10.43 -10.97 -18.58
C THR A 295 10.11 -9.60 -18.02
N ALA A 296 11.16 -8.82 -17.74
CA ALA A 296 11.01 -7.41 -17.36
C ALA A 296 10.28 -6.60 -18.45
N ALA A 297 10.55 -6.88 -19.72
CA ALA A 297 9.92 -6.17 -20.84
C ALA A 297 8.42 -6.44 -20.94
N GLU A 298 7.99 -7.69 -20.68
CA GLU A 298 6.58 -8.05 -20.61
C GLU A 298 5.86 -7.32 -19.47
N LEU A 299 6.44 -7.37 -18.26
CA LEU A 299 5.88 -6.70 -17.09
C LEU A 299 5.75 -5.19 -17.32
N VAL A 300 6.83 -4.54 -17.75
CA VAL A 300 6.90 -3.08 -17.81
C VAL A 300 6.20 -2.53 -19.06
N GLY A 301 6.26 -3.23 -20.20
CA GLY A 301 5.66 -2.79 -21.46
C GLY A 301 4.13 -2.68 -21.40
N ALA A 302 3.48 -3.45 -20.54
CA ALA A 302 2.04 -3.40 -20.30
C ALA A 302 1.60 -2.20 -19.44
N LEU A 303 2.52 -1.58 -18.69
CA LEU A 303 2.18 -0.55 -17.71
C LEU A 303 1.69 0.73 -18.39
N ARG A 304 0.56 1.25 -17.92
CA ARG A 304 0.05 2.59 -18.27
C ARG A 304 -0.16 3.30 -16.96
N VAL A 305 0.45 4.47 -16.76
CA VAL A 305 0.35 5.22 -15.50
C VAL A 305 -0.09 6.65 -15.77
N ASP A 306 -0.78 7.25 -14.82
CA ASP A 306 -1.11 8.67 -14.86
C ASP A 306 0.12 9.54 -14.55
N TRP A 307 0.99 9.67 -15.56
CA TRP A 307 2.27 10.39 -15.44
C TRP A 307 2.09 11.91 -15.39
N GLU A 308 1.15 12.47 -16.17
CA GLU A 308 0.94 13.91 -16.23
C GLU A 308 0.54 14.49 -14.87
N ASN A 309 -0.39 13.83 -14.16
CA ASN A 309 -0.80 14.29 -12.84
C ASN A 309 0.32 14.09 -11.81
N PHE A 310 1.09 12.99 -11.89
CA PHE A 310 2.25 12.79 -11.04
C PHE A 310 3.31 13.90 -11.25
N GLN A 311 3.64 14.22 -12.50
CA GLN A 311 4.62 15.27 -12.81
C GLN A 311 4.13 16.66 -12.43
N ALA A 312 2.82 16.92 -12.51
CA ALA A 312 2.24 18.18 -12.03
C ALA A 312 2.40 18.34 -10.50
N GLU A 313 2.35 17.26 -9.74
CA GLU A 313 2.59 17.25 -8.28
C GLU A 313 4.10 17.31 -7.95
N TYR A 314 4.95 16.68 -8.77
CA TYR A 314 6.41 16.60 -8.56
C TYR A 314 7.18 17.13 -9.79
N PRO A 315 7.15 18.44 -10.08
CA PRO A 315 7.72 19.01 -11.31
C PRO A 315 9.25 18.93 -11.40
N TRP A 316 9.92 18.64 -10.29
CA TRP A 316 11.37 18.39 -10.24
C TRP A 316 11.75 16.99 -10.77
N VAL A 317 10.77 16.10 -10.96
CA VAL A 317 10.97 14.80 -11.61
C VAL A 317 10.99 14.99 -13.13
N ALA A 318 12.19 14.91 -13.69
CA ALA A 318 12.41 15.10 -15.11
C ALA A 318 12.07 13.85 -15.95
N GLY A 319 11.75 14.07 -17.23
CA GLY A 319 11.53 13.03 -18.23
C GLY A 319 10.09 12.55 -18.36
N GLU A 320 9.88 11.69 -19.36
CA GLU A 320 8.59 11.13 -19.72
C GLU A 320 8.40 9.73 -19.14
N ALA A 321 7.16 9.27 -18.97
CA ALA A 321 6.84 7.93 -18.47
C ALA A 321 7.65 6.81 -19.16
N ALA A 322 7.81 6.89 -20.48
CA ALA A 322 8.56 5.91 -21.27
C ALA A 322 10.04 5.82 -20.87
N SER A 323 10.66 6.94 -20.50
CA SER A 323 12.05 6.97 -20.03
C SER A 323 12.20 6.25 -18.68
N TRP A 324 11.22 6.41 -17.79
CA TRP A 324 11.17 5.73 -16.50
C TRP A 324 10.86 4.24 -16.63
N GLN A 325 9.97 3.86 -17.55
CA GLN A 325 9.73 2.46 -17.92
C GLN A 325 11.00 1.79 -18.49
N THR A 326 11.78 2.50 -19.29
CA THR A 326 13.03 1.97 -19.85
C THR A 326 14.05 1.69 -18.73
N ARG A 327 14.17 2.61 -17.76
CA ARG A 327 15.00 2.42 -16.56
C ARG A 327 14.54 1.24 -15.72
N LEU A 328 13.23 1.12 -15.48
CA LEU A 328 12.66 0.00 -14.73
C LEU A 328 12.96 -1.34 -15.41
N THR A 329 12.79 -1.42 -16.73
CA THR A 329 13.06 -2.63 -17.52
C THR A 329 14.54 -3.04 -17.39
N GLY A 330 15.46 -2.07 -17.50
CA GLY A 330 16.89 -2.32 -17.32
C GLY A 330 17.24 -2.81 -15.92
N ALA A 331 16.72 -2.13 -14.89
CA ALA A 331 16.97 -2.46 -13.49
C ALA A 331 16.43 -3.85 -13.08
N LEU A 332 15.28 -4.27 -13.65
CA LEU A 332 14.70 -5.58 -13.41
C LEU A 332 15.29 -6.71 -14.27
N SER A 333 16.19 -6.43 -15.21
CA SER A 333 16.69 -7.45 -16.13
C SER A 333 17.36 -8.62 -15.42
N SER A 334 18.10 -8.36 -14.33
CA SER A 334 18.74 -9.42 -13.52
C SER A 334 17.74 -10.29 -12.78
N THR A 335 16.60 -9.73 -12.34
CA THR A 335 15.53 -10.49 -11.66
C THR A 335 14.96 -11.60 -12.53
N PHE A 336 14.90 -11.39 -13.85
CA PHE A 336 14.38 -12.37 -14.82
C PHE A 336 15.48 -13.15 -15.55
N ALA A 337 16.76 -12.77 -15.40
CA ALA A 337 17.88 -13.44 -16.05
C ALA A 337 18.17 -14.84 -15.47
N GLU A 338 17.96 -15.03 -14.16
CA GLU A 338 18.18 -16.33 -13.49
C GLU A 338 17.11 -17.38 -13.83
N GLY A 339 15.91 -16.94 -14.27
CA GLY A 339 14.83 -17.83 -14.72
C GLY A 339 14.79 -18.08 -16.24
N SER A 340 15.71 -17.47 -17.00
CA SER A 340 15.80 -17.57 -18.46
C SER A 340 17.04 -18.33 -18.92
N GLY A 341 17.32 -19.45 -18.24
CA GLY A 341 18.14 -20.51 -18.81
C GLY A 341 17.49 -21.03 -20.10
N ASN A 342 18.27 -20.97 -21.18
CA ASN A 342 18.04 -21.43 -22.54
C ASN A 342 17.00 -22.57 -22.68
N GLY A 343 16.12 -22.45 -23.69
CA GLY A 343 15.16 -23.49 -24.06
C GLY A 343 15.81 -24.88 -24.19
N ASP A 344 15.03 -25.90 -23.81
CA ASP A 344 15.41 -27.28 -23.46
C ASP A 344 15.82 -27.46 -21.97
N VAL A 345 14.85 -27.27 -21.06
CA VAL A 345 14.96 -27.76 -19.68
C VAL A 345 13.67 -28.51 -19.33
N ASP A 346 13.84 -29.81 -19.07
CA ASP A 346 12.89 -30.72 -18.44
C ASP A 346 12.29 -30.05 -17.19
N HIS A 347 10.95 -30.10 -17.06
CA HIS A 347 10.16 -29.46 -15.98
C HIS A 347 10.36 -30.14 -14.60
N ARG A 348 11.59 -30.38 -14.18
CA ARG A 348 11.91 -30.95 -12.88
C ARG A 348 12.96 -30.07 -12.21
N ASP A 349 12.65 -29.61 -11.00
CA ASP A 349 13.58 -29.08 -9.99
C ASP A 349 13.54 -27.58 -9.65
N ASP A 350 12.40 -26.89 -9.82
CA ASP A 350 12.15 -25.65 -9.05
C ASP A 350 11.16 -25.96 -7.91
N PRO A 351 11.48 -25.76 -6.62
CA PRO A 351 10.60 -26.12 -5.52
C PRO A 351 9.37 -25.21 -5.53
N CYS A 352 8.30 -25.70 -6.14
CA CYS A 352 7.02 -25.02 -6.21
C CYS A 352 6.47 -24.88 -4.77
N VAL A 353 6.34 -23.63 -4.31
CA VAL A 353 5.80 -23.32 -2.98
C VAL A 353 4.28 -23.42 -3.06
N MET A 354 3.71 -24.48 -2.47
CA MET A 354 2.26 -24.64 -2.34
C MET A 354 1.62 -23.44 -1.63
N ASN A 355 0.49 -22.97 -2.14
CA ASN A 355 -0.31 -21.97 -1.44
C ASN A 355 -0.76 -22.55 -0.08
N PRO A 356 -0.42 -21.91 1.05
CA PRO A 356 -0.78 -22.42 2.38
C PRO A 356 -2.28 -22.60 2.60
N LEU A 357 -3.12 -21.86 1.87
CA LEU A 357 -4.58 -21.99 1.94
C LEU A 357 -5.07 -23.36 1.43
N TRP A 358 -4.34 -24.01 0.53
CA TRP A 358 -4.66 -25.34 0.04
C TRP A 358 -4.29 -26.45 1.04
N LEU A 359 -3.40 -26.17 2.00
CA LEU A 359 -2.87 -27.14 2.97
C LEU A 359 -3.80 -27.30 4.17
N THR A 360 -5.07 -27.61 3.92
CA THR A 360 -6.03 -27.94 4.98
C THR A 360 -5.62 -29.22 5.71
N SER A 361 -6.15 -29.41 6.93
CA SER A 361 -5.88 -30.63 7.71
C SER A 361 -6.21 -31.92 6.94
N THR A 362 -7.29 -31.91 6.14
CA THR A 362 -7.70 -33.00 5.26
C THR A 362 -6.67 -33.30 4.18
N VAL A 363 -6.21 -32.27 3.45
CA VAL A 363 -5.19 -32.40 2.39
C VAL A 363 -3.90 -32.97 2.95
N VAL A 364 -3.42 -32.44 4.09
CA VAL A 364 -2.18 -32.91 4.72
C VAL A 364 -2.32 -34.33 5.24
N GLN A 365 -3.46 -34.72 5.83
CA GLN A 365 -3.69 -36.08 6.30
C GLN A 365 -3.77 -37.09 5.15
N LEU A 366 -4.44 -36.74 4.06
CA LEU A 366 -4.51 -37.58 2.85
C LEU A 366 -3.11 -37.80 2.27
N ALA A 367 -2.32 -36.74 2.08
CA ALA A 367 -0.96 -36.87 1.57
C ALA A 367 -0.07 -37.73 2.48
N LYS A 368 -0.17 -37.59 3.81
CA LYS A 368 0.56 -38.45 4.77
C LYS A 368 0.18 -39.92 4.64
N GLY A 369 -1.11 -40.21 4.50
CA GLY A 369 -1.61 -41.58 4.33
C GLY A 369 -1.14 -42.21 3.02
N ILE A 370 -1.21 -41.47 1.92
CA ILE A 370 -0.75 -41.93 0.60
C ILE A 370 0.75 -42.25 0.63
N ASP A 371 1.56 -41.36 1.20
CA ASP A 371 3.01 -41.55 1.30
C ASP A 371 3.41 -42.74 2.20
N ALA A 372 2.76 -42.87 3.37
CA ALA A 372 3.06 -43.93 4.32
C ALA A 372 2.69 -45.32 3.80
N GLU A 373 1.55 -45.44 3.10
CA GLU A 373 1.04 -46.70 2.56
C GLU A 373 1.56 -47.02 1.15
N GLY A 374 2.15 -46.05 0.45
CA GLY A 374 2.47 -46.16 -0.97
C GLY A 374 1.24 -46.32 -1.86
N ALA A 375 0.07 -45.84 -1.40
CA ALA A 375 -1.24 -46.00 -2.05
C ALA A 375 -1.49 -44.87 -3.05
N PHE A 376 -0.61 -44.75 -4.05
CA PHE A 376 -0.61 -43.65 -5.02
C PHE A 376 -1.83 -43.65 -5.96
N ASP A 377 -2.55 -44.77 -6.04
CA ASP A 377 -3.87 -44.87 -6.68
C ASP A 377 -4.93 -43.93 -6.07
N ARG A 378 -4.68 -43.40 -4.86
CA ARG A 378 -5.55 -42.44 -4.17
C ARG A 378 -5.25 -40.97 -4.51
N LEU A 379 -4.31 -40.68 -5.41
CA LEU A 379 -4.00 -39.30 -5.84
C LEU A 379 -5.19 -38.52 -6.43
N PRO A 380 -6.14 -39.12 -7.16
CA PRO A 380 -7.36 -38.42 -7.56
C PRO A 380 -8.18 -37.90 -6.37
N ILE A 381 -8.19 -38.61 -5.24
CA ILE A 381 -8.88 -38.18 -4.01
C ILE A 381 -8.15 -36.98 -3.38
N LEU A 382 -6.82 -36.95 -3.46
CA LEU A 382 -6.03 -35.79 -3.05
C LEU A 382 -6.34 -34.58 -3.95
N ALA A 383 -6.53 -34.79 -5.26
CA ALA A 383 -6.91 -33.74 -6.21
C ALA A 383 -8.24 -33.08 -5.82
N ASP A 384 -9.24 -33.90 -5.49
CA ASP A 384 -10.56 -33.41 -5.09
C ASP A 384 -10.48 -32.63 -3.78
N ALA A 385 -9.74 -33.14 -2.78
CA ALA A 385 -9.52 -32.43 -1.51
C ALA A 385 -8.78 -31.10 -1.69
N LEU A 386 -7.84 -31.03 -2.63
CA LEU A 386 -7.14 -29.79 -2.99
C LEU A 386 -8.09 -28.81 -3.68
N GLN A 387 -8.91 -29.29 -4.62
CA GLN A 387 -9.90 -28.47 -5.31
C GLN A 387 -10.95 -27.91 -4.33
N ASP A 388 -11.41 -28.73 -3.37
CA ASP A 388 -12.30 -28.32 -2.28
C ASP A 388 -11.66 -27.26 -1.36
N ALA A 389 -10.33 -27.31 -1.20
CA ALA A 389 -9.56 -26.30 -0.48
C ALA A 389 -9.31 -25.01 -1.31
N GLY A 390 -9.89 -24.91 -2.51
CA GLY A 390 -9.74 -23.75 -3.40
C GLY A 390 -8.48 -23.79 -4.27
N CYS A 391 -7.90 -24.97 -4.51
CA CYS A 391 -6.83 -25.14 -5.48
C CYS A 391 -7.35 -24.94 -6.90
N ASP A 392 -6.74 -23.99 -7.61
CA ASP A 392 -7.04 -23.64 -9.00
C ASP A 392 -5.87 -23.98 -9.95
N ASP A 393 -4.87 -24.70 -9.46
CA ASP A 393 -3.69 -25.12 -10.24
C ASP A 393 -4.03 -26.32 -11.14
N GLU A 394 -4.29 -26.04 -12.41
CA GLU A 394 -4.69 -27.06 -13.39
C GLU A 394 -3.61 -28.12 -13.60
N GLU A 395 -2.32 -27.77 -13.53
CA GLU A 395 -1.22 -28.73 -13.75
C GLU A 395 -1.12 -29.71 -12.58
N LEU A 396 -1.21 -29.19 -11.35
CA LEU A 396 -1.23 -30.01 -10.14
C LEU A 396 -2.45 -30.94 -10.12
N LEU A 397 -3.65 -30.39 -10.37
CA LEU A 397 -4.88 -31.17 -10.37
C LEU A 397 -4.89 -32.21 -11.49
N HIS A 398 -4.37 -31.86 -12.67
CA HIS A 398 -4.22 -32.79 -13.78
C HIS A 398 -3.23 -33.90 -13.45
N HIS A 399 -2.07 -33.60 -12.86
CA HIS A 399 -1.10 -34.60 -12.44
C HIS A 399 -1.73 -35.63 -11.48
N CYS A 400 -2.42 -35.15 -10.44
CA CYS A 400 -3.09 -36.02 -9.46
C CYS A 400 -4.16 -36.93 -10.10
N ARG A 401 -4.82 -36.46 -11.16
CA ARG A 401 -5.87 -37.20 -11.88
C ARG A 401 -5.33 -38.05 -13.04
N SER A 402 -4.06 -37.89 -13.40
CA SER A 402 -3.44 -38.65 -14.48
C SER A 402 -3.10 -40.07 -14.05
N ASP A 403 -3.13 -41.00 -15.00
CA ASP A 403 -2.61 -42.37 -14.85
C ASP A 403 -1.06 -42.42 -14.84
N GLY A 404 -0.39 -41.25 -14.82
CA GLY A 404 1.06 -41.12 -14.89
C GLY A 404 1.80 -41.87 -13.76
N PRO A 405 3.13 -42.02 -13.86
CA PRO A 405 3.87 -42.83 -12.89
C PRO A 405 3.91 -42.16 -11.52
N HIS A 406 3.00 -42.56 -10.64
CA HIS A 406 3.01 -42.16 -9.24
C HIS A 406 3.81 -43.15 -8.43
N THR A 407 4.91 -42.67 -7.86
CA THR A 407 5.84 -43.47 -7.06
C THR A 407 6.26 -42.70 -5.81
N ARG A 408 7.03 -43.35 -4.92
CA ARG A 408 7.62 -42.67 -3.77
C ARG A 408 8.51 -41.53 -4.25
N GLY A 409 8.29 -40.32 -3.73
CA GLY A 409 8.87 -39.09 -4.27
C GLY A 409 7.98 -38.38 -5.30
N CYS A 410 6.69 -38.73 -5.41
CA CYS A 410 5.71 -37.95 -6.17
C CYS A 410 5.74 -36.49 -5.69
N TRP A 411 6.03 -35.58 -6.62
CA TRP A 411 6.31 -34.18 -6.32
C TRP A 411 5.15 -33.47 -5.61
N VAL A 412 3.89 -33.80 -5.95
CA VAL A 412 2.71 -33.21 -5.28
C VAL A 412 2.67 -33.60 -3.81
N ILE A 413 3.01 -34.85 -3.48
CA ILE A 413 3.01 -35.34 -2.10
C ILE A 413 4.13 -34.68 -1.30
N GLU A 414 5.34 -34.62 -1.86
CA GLU A 414 6.48 -33.98 -1.20
C GLU A 414 6.20 -32.48 -0.95
N MET A 415 5.57 -31.81 -1.93
CA MET A 415 5.11 -30.42 -1.79
C MET A 415 4.05 -30.24 -0.69
N VAL A 416 3.02 -31.08 -0.63
CA VAL A 416 1.99 -31.02 0.43
C VAL A 416 2.60 -31.26 1.81
N LEU A 417 3.58 -32.16 1.91
CA LEU A 417 4.21 -32.54 3.17
C LEU A 417 5.36 -31.60 3.57
N GLY A 418 5.71 -30.63 2.74
CA GLY A 418 6.83 -29.71 2.98
C GLY A 418 8.17 -30.43 3.11
N LYS A 419 8.30 -31.62 2.52
CA LYS A 419 9.54 -32.38 2.50
C LYS A 419 10.39 -31.82 1.36
N LYS A 420 11.57 -31.31 1.72
CA LYS A 420 12.61 -30.96 0.77
C LYS A 420 13.48 -32.18 0.53
N GLU A 421 13.91 -32.41 -0.70
CA GLU A 421 15.22 -33.03 -0.92
C GLU A 421 16.34 -32.11 -0.43
#